data_AF-A0A921BF72-F1
#
_entry.id   AF-A0A921BF72-F1
#
_cell.length_a   1.000
_cell.length_b   1.000
_cell.length_c   1.000
_cell.angle_alpha   90.00
_cell.angle_beta   90.00
_cell.angle_gamma   90.00
#
_symmetry.space_group_name_H-M   'P 1'
#
loop_
_entity.id
_entity.type
_entity.pdbx_description
1 polymer ?
#
loop_
_entity_poly.entity_id
_entity_poly.type
_entity_poly.pdbx_seq_one_letter_code
_entity_poly.pdbx_strand_id
1 'polypeptide(L)'
;MFWRISKEWGGPHITAMIGADRLGDLRFGETYKGIEIGHAKVMPDVGLQQDLTKMVTTAHRAGFPVAVHVMDIDMLDETLLALETSPPPPSTTDRLEHCSLAMPEKLDRVAQLGASVCTQPSFLTRRLDKSL
;
A
#
# COMPACT_ATOMS: atom_id res chain seq x y z
N MET A 1 30.65 8.96 7.26
CA MET A 1 30.75 7.57 7.76
C MET A 1 29.62 6.68 7.24
N PHE A 2 28.34 7.07 7.32
CA PHE A 2 27.19 6.31 6.75
C PHE A 2 27.26 6.01 5.25
N TRP A 3 27.74 6.96 4.43
CA TRP A 3 27.85 6.79 2.97
C TRP A 3 28.88 5.76 2.50
N ARG A 4 29.85 5.39 3.35
CA ARG A 4 30.95 4.46 2.97
C ARG A 4 30.56 2.99 3.12
N ILE A 5 29.64 2.68 4.04
CA ILE A 5 29.12 1.31 4.26
C ILE A 5 28.23 0.85 3.10
N SER A 6 27.46 1.78 2.51
CA SER A 6 26.55 1.50 1.39
C SER A 6 27.27 0.99 0.13
N LYS A 7 28.44 1.57 -0.21
CA LYS A 7 29.15 1.23 -1.47
C LYS A 7 30.05 0.00 -1.39
N GLU A 8 30.55 -0.35 -0.21
CA GLU A 8 31.56 -1.41 -0.05
C GLU A 8 30.98 -2.73 0.48
N TRP A 9 29.79 -2.71 1.12
CA TRP A 9 29.26 -3.88 1.86
C TRP A 9 27.78 -4.18 1.61
N GLY A 10 27.15 -3.56 0.61
CA GLY A 10 25.72 -3.76 0.34
C GLY A 10 24.85 -3.23 1.49
N GLY A 11 24.84 -1.91 1.67
CA GLY A 11 23.98 -1.24 2.65
C GLY A 11 22.49 -1.55 2.46
N PRO A 12 21.62 -1.16 3.41
CA PRO A 12 20.20 -1.50 3.35
C PRO A 12 19.56 -0.96 2.08
N HIS A 13 18.79 -1.81 1.40
CA HIS A 13 17.89 -1.36 0.34
C HIS A 13 16.67 -0.69 0.97
N ILE A 14 16.41 0.56 0.60
CA ILE A 14 15.31 1.34 1.14
C ILE A 14 14.33 1.63 0.02
N THR A 15 13.09 1.14 0.17
CA THR A 15 11.96 1.50 -0.69
C THR A 15 11.01 2.39 0.09
N ALA A 16 10.68 3.56 -0.45
CA ALA A 16 9.73 4.49 0.14
C ALA A 16 8.39 4.44 -0.60
N MET A 17 7.30 4.41 0.16
CA MET A 17 5.95 4.60 -0.39
C MET A 17 5.58 6.07 -0.28
N ILE A 18 5.18 6.68 -1.39
CA ILE A 18 4.87 8.11 -1.47
C ILE A 18 3.35 8.28 -1.42
N GLY A 19 2.84 9.26 -0.67
CA GLY A 19 1.41 9.55 -0.63
C GLY A 19 0.81 9.67 -2.04
N ALA A 20 -0.33 9.03 -2.28
CA ALA A 20 -0.98 9.01 -3.59
C ALA A 20 -1.39 10.43 -4.08
N ASP A 21 -1.53 11.38 -3.16
CA ASP A 21 -1.77 12.80 -3.40
C ASP A 21 -0.50 13.60 -3.73
N ARG A 22 0.69 12.98 -3.66
CA ARG A 22 2.00 13.65 -3.77
C ARG A 22 2.98 12.98 -4.73
N LEU A 23 2.48 12.24 -5.72
CA LEU A 23 3.32 11.54 -6.70
C LEU A 23 4.19 12.51 -7.52
N GLY A 24 3.66 13.69 -7.89
CA GLY A 24 4.41 14.67 -8.68
C GLY A 24 4.96 14.07 -9.97
N ASP A 25 6.25 14.30 -10.24
CA ASP A 25 6.96 13.74 -11.40
C ASP A 25 7.65 12.40 -11.10
N LEU A 26 7.40 11.80 -9.92
CA LEU A 26 8.03 10.54 -9.53
C LEU A 26 7.49 9.37 -10.34
N ARG A 27 8.28 8.29 -10.41
CA ARG A 27 7.96 7.05 -11.13
C ARG A 27 8.19 5.83 -10.24
N PHE A 28 7.25 4.89 -10.30
CA PHE A 28 7.40 3.61 -9.64
C PHE A 28 8.69 2.89 -10.11
N GLY A 29 9.47 2.39 -9.16
CA GLY A 29 10.73 1.68 -9.38
C GLY A 29 11.94 2.58 -9.67
N GLU A 30 11.78 3.90 -9.77
CA GLU A 30 12.93 4.78 -9.93
C GLU A 30 13.70 4.94 -8.61
N THR A 31 14.98 5.29 -8.69
CA THR A 31 15.79 5.59 -7.51
C THR A 31 16.03 7.09 -7.38
N TYR A 32 15.59 7.67 -6.27
CA TYR A 32 15.86 9.06 -5.90
C TYR A 32 16.77 9.13 -4.69
N LYS A 33 17.98 9.70 -4.86
CA LYS A 33 18.99 9.85 -3.79
C LYS A 33 19.30 8.55 -3.02
N GLY A 34 19.27 7.40 -3.71
CA GLY A 34 19.55 6.09 -3.12
C GLY A 34 18.35 5.43 -2.42
N ILE A 35 17.14 5.96 -2.61
CA ILE A 35 15.89 5.38 -2.14
C ILE A 35 15.07 4.99 -3.37
N GLU A 36 14.64 3.73 -3.44
CA GLU A 36 13.72 3.26 -4.46
C GLU A 36 12.31 3.79 -4.17
N ILE A 37 11.63 4.30 -5.19
CA ILE A 37 10.25 4.71 -5.10
C ILE A 37 9.34 3.49 -5.32
N GLY A 38 8.62 3.10 -4.27
CA GLY A 38 7.67 1.99 -4.30
C GLY A 38 6.24 2.45 -4.57
N HIS A 39 5.29 1.68 -4.05
CA HIS A 39 3.86 1.91 -4.19
C HIS A 39 3.41 3.32 -3.78
N ALA A 40 2.34 3.78 -4.42
CA ALA A 40 1.59 4.94 -3.96
C ALA A 40 0.87 4.60 -2.65
N LYS A 41 1.21 5.27 -1.56
CA LYS A 41 0.59 5.08 -0.25
C LYS A 41 -0.78 5.73 -0.23
N VAL A 42 -1.79 4.92 0.04
CA VAL A 42 -3.16 5.41 0.27
C VAL A 42 -3.49 5.24 1.74
N MET A 43 -3.94 6.34 2.36
CA MET A 43 -4.36 6.41 3.75
C MET A 43 -5.82 6.87 3.77
N PRO A 44 -6.79 5.94 3.78
CA PRO A 44 -8.20 6.29 3.97
C PRO A 44 -8.36 6.99 5.33
N ASP A 45 -8.96 8.17 5.34
CA ASP A 45 -9.28 8.90 6.58
C ASP A 45 -10.76 8.70 6.92
N VAL A 46 -11.04 8.16 8.10
CA VAL A 46 -12.40 7.88 8.60
C VAL A 46 -13.22 9.16 8.85
N GLY A 47 -12.59 10.34 8.84
CA GLY A 47 -13.24 11.63 9.06
C GLY A 47 -13.42 12.50 7.81
N LEU A 48 -12.79 12.14 6.70
CA LEU A 48 -12.90 12.85 5.43
C LEU A 48 -13.52 11.89 4.42
N GLN A 49 -14.63 12.30 3.79
CA GLN A 49 -15.20 11.57 2.66
C GLN A 49 -14.26 11.66 1.46
N GLN A 50 -13.14 10.94 1.54
CA GLN A 50 -12.17 10.82 0.47
C GLN A 50 -12.65 9.72 -0.48
N ASP A 51 -12.69 10.06 -1.76
CA ASP A 51 -13.02 9.10 -2.80
C ASP A 51 -11.81 8.17 -3.01
N LEU A 52 -11.82 7.03 -2.31
CA LEU A 52 -10.77 6.01 -2.37
C LEU A 52 -10.56 5.51 -3.80
N THR A 53 -11.65 5.28 -4.53
CA THR A 53 -11.62 4.90 -5.95
C THR A 53 -10.88 5.94 -6.78
N LYS A 54 -11.13 7.23 -6.56
CA LYS A 54 -10.41 8.29 -7.25
C LYS A 54 -8.92 8.30 -6.91
N MET A 55 -8.52 8.09 -5.65
CA MET A 55 -7.11 8.02 -5.27
C MET A 55 -6.39 6.85 -5.95
N VAL A 56 -6.99 5.65 -5.89
CA VAL A 56 -6.47 4.45 -6.56
C VAL A 56 -6.36 4.67 -8.07
N THR A 57 -7.44 5.13 -8.70
CA THR A 57 -7.46 5.41 -10.14
C THR A 57 -6.39 6.42 -10.55
N THR A 58 -6.18 7.46 -9.74
CA THR A 58 -5.17 8.49 -10.01
C THR A 58 -3.76 7.91 -9.94
N ALA A 59 -3.47 7.10 -8.91
CA ALA A 59 -2.18 6.43 -8.76
C ALA A 59 -1.91 5.45 -9.92
N HIS A 60 -2.90 4.63 -10.29
CA HIS A 60 -2.75 3.65 -11.37
C HIS A 60 -2.53 4.34 -12.72
N ARG A 61 -3.24 5.45 -12.98
CA ARG A 61 -3.02 6.28 -14.17
C ARG A 61 -1.64 6.94 -14.20
N ALA A 62 -1.05 7.22 -13.03
CA ALA A 62 0.32 7.70 -12.91
C ALA A 62 1.36 6.55 -13.01
N GLY A 63 0.94 5.30 -13.18
CA GLY A 63 1.82 4.14 -13.34
C GLY A 63 2.29 3.53 -12.02
N PHE A 64 1.64 3.84 -10.89
CA PHE A 64 1.96 3.27 -9.58
C PHE A 64 0.94 2.20 -9.19
N PRO A 65 1.37 1.02 -8.69
CA PRO A 65 0.50 0.21 -7.83
C PRO A 65 0.29 0.92 -6.49
N VAL A 66 -0.80 0.60 -5.79
CA VAL A 66 -1.13 1.20 -4.48
C VAL A 66 -0.78 0.31 -3.30
N ALA A 67 -0.43 0.94 -2.18
CA ALA A 67 -0.31 0.32 -0.86
C ALA A 67 -1.35 0.96 0.08
N VAL A 68 -2.49 0.34 0.23
CA VAL A 68 -3.65 0.89 0.95
C VAL A 68 -3.61 0.50 2.43
N HIS A 69 -3.76 1.47 3.32
CA HIS A 69 -3.90 1.20 4.77
C HIS A 69 -5.32 0.71 5.08
N VAL A 70 -5.46 -0.54 5.52
CA VAL A 70 -6.77 -1.19 5.74
C VAL A 70 -6.87 -1.72 7.17
N MET A 71 -7.59 -0.99 8.03
CA MET A 71 -7.68 -1.30 9.47
C MET A 71 -8.96 -2.01 9.87
N ASP A 72 -10.04 -1.86 9.11
CA ASP A 72 -11.34 -2.45 9.42
C ASP A 72 -12.03 -3.03 8.18
N ILE A 73 -13.22 -3.58 8.43
CA ILE A 73 -14.04 -4.31 7.47
C ILE A 73 -14.57 -3.38 6.37
N ASP A 74 -14.98 -2.16 6.71
CA ASP A 74 -15.58 -1.22 5.76
C ASP A 74 -14.50 -0.65 4.83
N MET A 75 -13.34 -0.28 5.40
CA MET A 75 -12.16 0.10 4.61
C MET A 75 -11.75 -1.00 3.64
N LEU A 76 -11.81 -2.27 4.05
CA LEU A 76 -11.48 -3.38 3.16
C LEU A 76 -12.47 -3.46 2.00
N ASP A 77 -13.78 -3.31 2.23
CA ASP A 77 -14.77 -3.34 1.16
C ASP A 77 -14.60 -2.19 0.17
N GLU A 78 -14.41 -0.97 0.68
CA GLU A 78 -14.15 0.19 -0.16
C GLU A 78 -12.87 0.03 -0.97
N THR A 79 -11.82 -0.52 -0.35
CA THR A 79 -10.55 -0.78 -1.03
C THR A 79 -10.74 -1.81 -2.14
N LEU A 80 -11.39 -2.94 -1.86
CA LEU A 80 -11.62 -3.97 -2.86
C LEU A 80 -12.44 -3.44 -4.04
N LEU A 81 -13.46 -2.62 -3.78
CA LEU A 81 -14.24 -1.96 -4.83
C LEU A 81 -13.36 -1.01 -5.68
N ALA A 82 -12.48 -0.24 -5.05
CA ALA A 82 -11.56 0.64 -5.76
C ALA A 82 -10.57 -0.14 -6.64
N LEU A 83 -10.05 -1.27 -6.17
CA LEU A 83 -9.15 -2.13 -6.94
C LEU A 83 -9.87 -2.86 -8.09
N GLU A 84 -11.11 -3.32 -7.87
CA GLU A 84 -11.96 -3.94 -8.90
C GLU A 84 -12.25 -2.98 -10.07
N THR A 85 -12.43 -1.70 -9.77
CA THR A 85 -12.76 -0.67 -10.77
C THR A 85 -11.53 -0.09 -11.47
N SER A 86 -10.34 -0.26 -10.90
CA SER A 86 -9.08 0.23 -11.44
C SER A 86 -7.98 -0.81 -11.22
N PRO A 87 -7.73 -1.72 -12.18
CA PRO A 87 -6.63 -2.68 -12.09
C PRO A 87 -5.26 -2.00 -11.97
N PRO A 88 -4.26 -2.63 -11.32
CA PRO A 88 -2.92 -2.07 -11.19
C PRO A 88 -2.21 -1.94 -12.54
N PRO A 89 -1.16 -1.10 -12.63
CA PRO A 89 -0.30 -1.05 -13.82
C PRO A 89 0.24 -2.44 -14.21
N PRO A 90 0.50 -2.69 -15.51
CA PRO A 90 1.00 -3.98 -15.97
C PRO A 90 2.25 -4.44 -15.21
N SER A 91 2.31 -5.74 -14.91
CA SER A 91 3.44 -6.37 -14.19
C SER A 91 3.68 -5.81 -12.77
N THR A 92 2.69 -5.18 -12.17
CA THR A 92 2.71 -4.74 -10.77
C THR A 92 1.55 -5.35 -9.99
N THR A 93 1.58 -5.21 -8.67
CA THR A 93 0.57 -5.78 -7.77
C THR A 93 0.25 -4.79 -6.66
N ASP A 94 -1.04 -4.54 -6.44
CA ASP A 94 -1.52 -3.74 -5.33
C ASP A 94 -1.29 -4.46 -4.00
N ARG A 95 -1.23 -3.66 -2.93
CA ARG A 95 -0.92 -4.14 -1.59
C ARG A 95 -1.91 -3.60 -0.57
N LEU A 96 -2.45 -4.51 0.24
CA LEU A 96 -3.24 -4.22 1.42
C LEU A 96 -2.32 -4.25 2.64
N GLU A 97 -2.20 -3.11 3.34
CA GLU A 97 -1.43 -3.01 4.57
C GLU A 97 -2.34 -3.26 5.78
N HIS A 98 -1.81 -4.00 6.74
CA HIS A 98 -2.51 -4.55 7.89
C HIS A 98 -3.50 -5.64 7.52
N CYS A 99 -4.58 -5.25 6.82
CA CYS A 99 -5.73 -6.12 6.55
C CYS A 99 -6.17 -6.81 7.85
N SER A 100 -6.39 -6.00 8.90
CA SER A 100 -6.50 -6.50 10.27
C SER A 100 -7.76 -7.32 10.51
N LEU A 101 -8.82 -7.04 9.75
CA LEU A 101 -10.10 -7.74 9.81
C LEU A 101 -10.54 -8.07 8.37
N ALA A 102 -10.60 -9.36 8.05
CA ALA A 102 -11.06 -9.84 6.76
C ALA A 102 -11.95 -11.07 6.95
N MET A 103 -13.21 -10.96 6.52
CA MET A 103 -14.11 -12.10 6.47
C MET A 103 -13.73 -13.05 5.32
N PRO A 104 -14.04 -14.35 5.39
CA PRO A 104 -13.65 -15.33 4.37
C PRO A 104 -14.01 -14.91 2.93
N GLU A 105 -15.22 -14.39 2.71
CA GLU A 105 -15.69 -13.91 1.41
C GLU A 105 -14.86 -12.74 0.84
N LYS A 106 -14.23 -11.95 1.71
CA LYS A 106 -13.34 -10.85 1.29
C LYS A 106 -11.97 -11.39 0.87
N LEU A 107 -11.50 -12.48 1.49
CA LEU A 107 -10.24 -13.13 1.11
C LEU A 107 -10.32 -13.71 -0.30
N ASP A 108 -11.48 -14.24 -0.69
CA ASP A 108 -11.70 -14.71 -2.07
C ASP A 108 -11.57 -13.55 -3.08
N ARG A 109 -12.11 -12.37 -2.75
CA ARG A 109 -11.97 -11.15 -3.57
C ARG A 109 -10.52 -10.69 -3.66
N VAL A 110 -9.78 -10.68 -2.55
CA VAL A 110 -8.33 -10.37 -2.53
C VAL A 110 -7.57 -11.31 -3.47
N ALA A 111 -7.85 -12.62 -3.40
CA ALA A 111 -7.22 -13.62 -4.25
C ALA A 111 -7.55 -13.42 -5.73
N GLN A 112 -8.80 -13.12 -6.06
CA GLN A 112 -9.24 -12.84 -7.44
C GLN A 112 -8.57 -11.60 -8.03
N LEU A 113 -8.37 -10.56 -7.22
CA LEU A 113 -7.65 -9.34 -7.62
C LEU A 113 -6.13 -9.55 -7.74
N GLY A 114 -5.61 -10.64 -7.17
CA GLY A 114 -4.17 -10.88 -7.07
C GLY A 114 -3.45 -9.90 -6.14
N ALA A 115 -4.18 -9.20 -5.26
CA ALA A 115 -3.59 -8.22 -4.34
C ALA A 115 -2.75 -8.92 -3.25
N SER A 116 -1.61 -8.32 -2.92
CA SER A 116 -0.76 -8.78 -1.84
C SER A 116 -1.24 -8.26 -0.48
N VAL A 117 -0.99 -9.01 0.60
CA VAL A 117 -1.31 -8.58 1.96
C VAL A 117 -0.04 -8.50 2.79
N CYS A 118 0.21 -7.37 3.45
CA CYS A 118 1.24 -7.23 4.46
C CYS A 118 0.63 -6.95 5.82
N THR A 119 0.71 -7.96 6.69
CA THR A 119 0.18 -7.89 8.06
C THR A 119 1.28 -7.66 9.09
N GLN A 120 0.89 -7.35 10.33
CA GLN A 120 1.79 -7.05 11.44
C GLN A 120 1.45 -7.97 12.61
N PRO A 121 2.05 -9.18 12.64
CA PRO A 121 1.75 -10.19 13.67
C PRO A 121 1.91 -9.68 15.11
N SER A 122 2.78 -8.68 15.32
CA SER A 122 2.94 -8.02 16.61
C SER A 122 1.67 -7.39 17.19
N PHE A 123 0.65 -7.09 16.37
CA PHE A 123 -0.62 -6.54 16.86
C PHE A 123 -1.32 -7.51 17.80
N LEU A 124 -1.21 -8.83 17.53
CA LEU A 124 -1.78 -9.89 18.37
C LEU A 124 -1.13 -10.00 19.75
N THR A 125 0.08 -9.46 19.95
CA THR A 125 0.82 -9.60 21.23
C THR A 125 1.04 -8.29 21.94
N ARG A 126 1.06 -7.16 21.22
CA ARG A 126 1.41 -5.84 21.77
C ARG A 126 0.26 -4.83 21.72
N ARG A 127 -0.85 -5.16 21.07
CA ARG A 127 -1.99 -4.25 20.87
C ARG A 127 -3.36 -4.90 21.12
N LEU A 128 -3.40 -6.05 21.80
CA LEU A 128 -4.65 -6.73 22.18
C LEU A 128 -5.64 -5.76 22.84
N ASP A 129 -5.15 -4.89 23.72
CA ASP A 129 -5.98 -3.93 24.47
C ASP A 129 -6.60 -2.81 23.60
N LYS A 130 -6.21 -2.69 22.32
CA LYS A 130 -6.78 -1.71 21.37
C LYS A 130 -7.78 -2.33 20.39
N SER A 131 -7.98 -3.65 20.46
CA SER A 131 -8.82 -4.42 19.53
C SER A 131 -10.01 -5.09 20.22
N LEU A 132 -10.23 -4.78 21.50
CA LEU A 132 -11.38 -5.17 22.34
C LEU A 132 -12.20 -3.95 22.71
#